data_AF-A0A819LE93-F1
#
_entry.id   AF-A0A819LE93-F1
#
_cell.length_a   1.000
_cell.length_b   1.000
_cell.length_c   1.000
_cell.angle_alpha   90.00
_cell.angle_beta   90.00
_cell.angle_gamma   90.00
#
_symmetry.space_group_name_H-M   'P 1'
#
loop_
_entity.id
_entity.type
_entity.pdbx_description
1 polymer ?
#
loop_
_entity_poly.entity_id
_entity_poly.type
_entity_poly.pdbx_seq_one_letter_code
_entity_poly.pdbx_strand_id
1 'polypeptide(L)'
;MHRNTFVAINGLLDFCIVGPGDLHFAYALLGRIRETYPCGLGKDYQQLTDKWGNRVATIANYGANVGYINTDLFHRWHGSRESRSYNTRW
;
A
#
# COMPACT_ATOMS: atom_id res chain seq x y z
N MET A 1 12.98 -2.12 5.75
CA MET A 1 12.09 -3.10 6.43
C MET A 1 12.91 -4.31 6.82
N HIS A 2 12.78 -4.81 8.05
CA HIS A 2 13.46 -6.06 8.47
C HIS A 2 12.87 -7.28 7.75
N ARG A 3 13.71 -8.27 7.41
CA ARG A 3 13.28 -9.49 6.69
C ARG A 3 12.13 -10.21 7.39
N ASN A 4 12.16 -10.33 8.71
CA ASN A 4 11.12 -11.02 9.47
C ASN A 4 9.76 -10.31 9.34
N THR A 5 9.75 -8.98 9.38
CA THR A 5 8.54 -8.18 9.13
C THR A 5 8.02 -8.40 7.71
N PHE A 6 8.91 -8.37 6.72
CA PHE A 6 8.55 -8.60 5.31
C PHE A 6 7.91 -9.98 5.11
N VAL A 7 8.47 -11.03 5.71
CA VAL A 7 7.89 -12.38 5.67
C VAL A 7 6.56 -12.44 6.41
N ALA A 8 6.43 -11.79 7.58
CA ALA A 8 5.21 -11.80 8.38
C ALA A 8 4.01 -11.13 7.67
N ILE A 9 4.24 -10.06 6.90
CA ILE A 9 3.20 -9.43 6.07
C ILE A 9 2.99 -10.15 4.73
N ASN A 10 3.78 -11.18 4.42
CA ASN A 10 3.79 -11.92 3.15
C ASN A 10 4.19 -11.04 1.94
N GLY A 11 5.24 -10.25 2.13
CA GLY A 11 5.78 -9.37 1.11
C GLY A 11 4.97 -8.08 0.93
N LEU A 12 5.34 -7.30 -0.10
CA LEU A 12 4.59 -6.13 -0.52
C LEU A 12 3.51 -6.52 -1.54
N LEU A 13 2.52 -5.66 -1.71
CA LEU A 13 1.46 -5.84 -2.70
C LEU A 13 2.06 -5.83 -4.12
N ASP A 14 1.93 -6.93 -4.84
CA ASP A 14 2.43 -7.13 -6.21
C ASP A 14 1.33 -6.99 -7.28
N PHE A 15 0.07 -6.89 -6.86
CA PHE A 15 -1.09 -6.72 -7.72
C PHE A 15 -1.55 -5.25 -7.87
N CYS A 16 -0.92 -4.31 -7.17
CA CYS A 16 -1.21 -2.88 -7.24
C CYS A 16 -0.54 -2.20 -8.45
N ILE A 17 -0.82 -2.70 -9.66
CA ILE A 17 -0.08 -2.33 -10.88
C ILE A 17 -0.24 -0.85 -11.30
N VAL A 18 -1.28 -0.17 -10.82
CA VAL A 18 -1.59 1.24 -11.15
C VAL A 18 -1.22 2.22 -10.04
N GLY A 19 -0.47 1.76 -9.03
CA GLY A 19 0.09 2.61 -7.97
C GLY A 19 -0.68 2.78 -6.65
N PRO A 20 -1.74 2.02 -6.30
CA PRO A 20 -2.40 2.21 -5.00
C PRO A 20 -1.64 1.57 -3.82
N GLY A 21 -0.53 0.87 -4.09
CA GLY A 21 0.23 0.10 -3.08
C GLY A 21 0.67 0.94 -1.88
N ASP A 22 1.20 2.14 -2.11
CA ASP A 22 1.66 3.03 -1.04
C ASP A 22 0.49 3.54 -0.17
N LEU A 23 -0.64 3.89 -0.81
CA LEU A 23 -1.86 4.32 -0.12
C LEU A 23 -2.42 3.19 0.75
N HIS A 24 -2.53 1.97 0.19
CA HIS A 24 -2.93 0.78 0.92
C HIS A 24 -2.02 0.52 2.10
N PHE A 25 -0.69 0.60 1.93
CA PHE A 25 0.28 0.41 3.00
C PHE A 25 0.05 1.40 4.14
N ALA A 26 -0.04 2.70 3.83
CA ALA A 26 -0.22 3.75 4.81
C ALA A 26 -1.49 3.54 5.65
N TYR A 27 -2.62 3.22 5.01
CA TYR A 27 -3.88 2.97 5.71
C TYR A 27 -3.92 1.62 6.43
N ALA A 28 -3.19 0.61 5.94
CA ALA A 28 -3.06 -0.68 6.61
C ALA A 28 -2.35 -0.57 7.96
N LEU A 29 -1.33 0.28 8.07
CA LEU A 29 -0.67 0.59 9.34
C LEU A 29 -1.64 1.14 10.40
N LEU A 30 -2.71 1.80 9.95
CA LEU A 30 -3.75 2.38 10.80
C LEU A 30 -4.94 1.42 11.02
N GLY A 31 -4.92 0.21 10.45
CA GLY A 31 -6.08 -0.69 10.44
C GLY A 31 -7.28 -0.16 9.64
N ARG A 32 -7.05 0.78 8.72
CA ARG A 32 -8.09 1.53 7.98
C ARG A 32 -8.06 1.26 6.48
N ILE A 33 -7.48 0.14 6.04
CA ILE A 33 -7.20 -0.13 4.62
C ILE A 33 -8.43 -0.01 3.72
N ARG A 34 -9.63 -0.35 4.20
CA ARG A 34 -10.88 -0.27 3.43
C ARG A 34 -11.26 1.15 2.98
N GLU A 35 -10.77 2.18 3.66
CA GLU A 35 -11.02 3.58 3.28
C GLU A 35 -10.27 3.98 2.00
N THR A 36 -9.37 3.12 1.51
CA THR A 36 -8.65 3.34 0.26
C THR A 36 -9.37 2.78 -0.96
N TYR A 37 -10.49 2.07 -0.78
CA TYR A 37 -11.17 1.39 -1.88
C TYR A 37 -11.99 2.39 -2.70
N PRO A 38 -11.75 2.48 -4.02
CA PRO A 38 -12.64 3.24 -4.89
C PRO A 38 -14.01 2.57 -4.96
N CYS A 39 -15.00 3.36 -5.35
CA CYS A 39 -16.32 2.83 -5.67
C CYS A 39 -16.21 1.78 -6.78
N GLY A 40 -16.85 0.61 -6.58
CA GLY A 40 -16.89 -0.45 -7.59
C GLY A 40 -15.65 -1.35 -7.66
N LEU A 41 -14.72 -1.26 -6.70
CA LEU A 41 -13.57 -2.17 -6.63
C LEU A 41 -14.03 -3.63 -6.58
N GLY A 42 -13.41 -4.50 -7.37
CA GLY A 42 -13.76 -5.93 -7.42
C GLY A 42 -13.58 -6.63 -6.07
N LYS A 43 -14.48 -7.58 -5.74
CA LYS A 43 -14.48 -8.28 -4.44
C LYS A 43 -13.18 -9.06 -4.20
N ASP A 44 -12.61 -9.68 -5.23
CA ASP A 44 -11.37 -10.44 -5.08
C ASP A 44 -10.19 -9.53 -4.72
N TYR A 45 -10.12 -8.36 -5.34
CA TYR A 45 -9.13 -7.33 -5.00
C TYR A 45 -9.31 -6.85 -3.55
N GLN A 46 -10.55 -6.59 -3.13
CA GLN A 46 -10.86 -6.21 -1.74
C GLN A 46 -10.40 -7.30 -0.76
N GLN A 47 -10.66 -8.57 -1.04
CA GLN A 47 -10.27 -9.68 -0.18
C GLN A 47 -8.75 -9.83 -0.06
N LEU A 48 -8.02 -9.72 -1.18
CA LEU A 48 -6.56 -9.74 -1.19
C LEU A 48 -5.98 -8.59 -0.36
N THR A 49 -6.53 -7.39 -0.56
CA THR A 49 -6.09 -6.17 0.11
C THR A 49 -6.41 -6.23 1.60
N ASP A 50 -7.62 -6.64 1.99
CA ASP A 50 -8.02 -6.86 3.39
C ASP A 50 -7.11 -7.88 4.08
N LYS A 51 -6.84 -9.03 3.43
CA LYS A 51 -5.99 -10.08 4.01
C LYS A 51 -4.57 -9.60 4.27
N TRP A 52 -4.00 -8.87 3.32
CA TRP A 52 -2.67 -8.27 3.49
C TRP A 52 -2.69 -7.17 4.55
N GLY A 53 -3.67 -6.27 4.50
CA GLY A 53 -3.83 -5.15 5.43
C GLY A 53 -4.00 -5.59 6.89
N ASN A 54 -4.75 -6.66 7.13
CA ASN A 54 -4.92 -7.24 8.47
C ASN A 54 -3.60 -7.72 9.07
N ARG A 55 -2.69 -8.28 8.26
CA ARG A 55 -1.34 -8.70 8.71
C ARG A 55 -0.50 -7.49 9.10
N VAL A 56 -0.53 -6.43 8.28
CA VAL A 56 0.18 -5.17 8.57
C VAL A 56 -0.35 -4.53 9.85
N ALA A 57 -1.68 -4.40 9.98
CA ALA A 57 -2.34 -3.83 11.16
C ALA A 57 -1.99 -4.59 12.43
N THR A 58 -1.95 -5.93 12.35
CA THR A 58 -1.55 -6.79 13.47
C THR A 58 -0.13 -6.45 13.94
N ILE A 59 0.83 -6.34 13.03
CA ILE A 59 2.21 -5.97 13.38
C ILE A 59 2.28 -4.53 13.93
N ALA A 60 1.54 -3.60 13.32
CA ALA A 60 1.49 -2.21 13.77
C ALA A 60 1.01 -2.08 15.22
N ASN A 61 -0.06 -2.81 15.58
CA ASN A 61 -0.64 -2.82 16.92
C ASN A 61 0.31 -3.37 18.01
N TYR A 62 1.31 -4.18 17.65
CA TYR A 62 2.31 -4.69 18.59
C TYR A 62 3.54 -3.76 18.75
N GLY A 63 3.47 -2.51 18.26
CA GLY A 63 4.54 -1.52 18.42
C GLY A 63 5.52 -1.47 17.25
N ALA A 64 5.01 -1.51 16.02
CA ALA A 64 5.88 -1.36 14.85
C ALA A 64 6.54 0.03 14.83
N ASN A 65 7.88 0.05 14.79
CA ASN A 65 8.63 1.28 14.55
C ASN A 65 8.67 1.58 13.05
N VAL A 66 8.13 2.73 12.65
CA VAL A 66 8.23 3.22 11.27
C VAL A 66 9.54 3.99 11.13
N GLY A 67 10.48 3.42 10.38
CA GLY A 67 11.73 4.07 10.01
C GLY A 67 11.68 4.62 8.58
N TYR A 68 12.61 5.52 8.27
CA TYR A 68 12.84 6.03 6.91
C TYR A 68 14.32 5.92 6.55
N ILE A 69 14.62 5.95 5.26
CA ILE A 69 15.99 6.06 4.76
C ILE A 69 16.18 7.51 4.34
N ASN A 70 17.18 8.19 4.90
CA ASN A 70 17.54 9.53 4.46
C ASN A 70 18.27 9.44 3.12
N THR A 71 17.53 9.61 2.03
CA THR A 71 18.06 9.51 0.66
C THR A 71 17.18 10.31 -0.30
N ASP A 72 17.74 10.67 -1.45
CA ASP A 72 17.02 11.35 -2.52
C ASP A 72 16.50 10.32 -3.53
N LEU A 73 15.20 10.39 -3.82
CA LEU A 73 14.57 9.62 -4.90
C LEU A 73 14.36 10.54 -6.11
N PHE A 74 15.02 10.21 -7.22
CA PHE A 74 14.90 10.98 -8.45
C PHE A 74 13.91 10.36 -9.42
N HIS A 75 12.81 11.05 -9.68
CA HIS A 75 11.84 10.68 -10.69
C HIS A 75 11.98 11.66 -11.88
N ARG A 76 12.95 11.41 -12.76
CA ARG A 76 13.37 12.36 -13.83
C ARG A 76 12.31 12.60 -14.92
N TRP A 77 11.29 11.76 -15.00
CA TRP A 77 10.19 11.88 -15.96
C TRP A 77 8.86 11.53 -15.33
N HIS A 78 7.91 12.46 -15.31
CA HIS A 78 6.62 12.27 -14.67
C HIS A 78 5.41 12.43 -15.61
N GLY A 79 5.63 12.88 -16.86
CA GLY A 79 4.55 13.34 -17.74
C GLY A 79 3.70 14.47 -17.15
N SER A 80 2.74 14.96 -17.93
CA SER A 80 1.71 15.92 -17.47
C SER A 80 0.86 15.30 -16.36
N ARG A 81 0.60 16.06 -15.29
CA ARG A 81 -0.19 15.58 -14.13
C ARG A 81 -1.60 15.16 -14.56
N GLU A 82 -2.18 15.90 -15.49
CA GLU A 82 -3.49 15.70 -16.08
C GLU A 82 -3.59 14.35 -16.80
N SER A 83 -2.49 13.86 -17.37
CA SER A 83 -2.43 12.62 -18.15
C SER A 83 -2.06 11.38 -17.33
N ARG A 84 -1.83 11.52 -16.01
CA ARG A 84 -1.43 10.40 -15.15
C ARG A 84 -2.61 9.49 -14.78
N SER A 85 -3.83 10.02 -14.81
CA SER A 85 -5.08 9.27 -14.55
C SER A 85 -5.09 8.50 -13.21
N TYR A 86 -4.36 8.97 -12.19
CA TYR A 86 -4.28 8.30 -10.88
C TYR A 86 -5.63 8.17 -10.18
N ASN A 87 -6.56 9.09 -10.46
CA ASN A 87 -7.90 9.05 -9.86
C ASN A 87 -8.88 8.14 -10.60
N THR A 88 -8.54 7.68 -11.82
CA THR A 88 -9.45 6.92 -12.69
C THR A 88 -8.94 5.52 -13.02
N ARG A 89 -7.67 5.21 -12.78
CA ARG A 89 -7.07 3.87 -13.00
C ARG A 89 -6.95 3.14 -11.65
N TRP A 90 -7.66 2.02 -11.52
CA TRP A 90 -7.66 1.11 -10.37
C TRP A 90 -7.67 -0.34 -10.84
#